data_AF-A0A059LBI5-F1
#
_entry.id   AF-A0A059LBI5-F1
#
_cell.length_a   1.000
_cell.length_b   1.000
_cell.length_c   1.000
_cell.angle_alpha   90.00
_cell.angle_beta   90.00
_cell.angle_gamma   90.00
#
_symmetry.space_group_name_H-M   'P 1'
#
loop_
_entity.id
_entity.type
_entity.pdbx_description
1 polymer ?
#
loop_
_entity_poly.entity_id
_entity_poly.type
_entity_poly.pdbx_seq_one_letter_code
_entity_poly.pdbx_strand_id
1 'polypeptide(L)'
;GAVTLPLPAPPSKEFAALPEYYVEALADVLSLVARSRPELVEQRGMEEFMVFFTVFLQSKAHVKNPYLRSRMIEALHGLMPPPEGEAGFRRVGGELGALLQAHPLVVSSLVHSLVQLYVDIEMTDRHNTFYEKFTTRYQIGEVLEYLWDLPQHRAAWRAVADQHAYLYVRFINMMINDAQFLLQEAMETLPRVQEMERAQADPQAWAQRPQQERQELEEQLRQSRGRLKVRGRRGHV
;
A
#
# COMPACT_ATOMS: atom_id res chain seq x y z
N GLY A 1 -23.56 -7.70 18.44
CA GLY A 1 -24.18 -6.39 18.17
C GLY A 1 -23.47 -5.75 16.99
N ALA A 2 -24.12 -4.83 16.27
CA ALA A 2 -23.45 -4.10 15.20
C ALA A 2 -22.28 -3.28 15.78
N VAL A 3 -21.09 -3.39 15.17
CA VAL A 3 -19.91 -2.64 15.60
C VAL A 3 -20.04 -1.21 15.08
N THR A 4 -19.99 -0.22 15.98
CA THR A 4 -19.94 1.20 15.59
C THR A 4 -18.47 1.63 15.51
N LEU A 5 -18.08 2.25 14.40
CA LEU A 5 -16.72 2.73 14.17
C LEU A 5 -16.64 4.27 14.22
N PRO A 6 -15.53 4.85 14.73
CA PRO A 6 -14.39 4.16 15.34
C PRO A 6 -14.74 3.54 16.71
N LEU A 7 -13.96 2.55 17.14
CA LEU A 7 -14.13 1.95 18.46
C LEU A 7 -13.93 2.99 19.59
N PRO A 8 -14.59 2.83 20.75
CA PRO A 8 -14.47 3.76 21.88
C PRO A 8 -13.02 3.94 22.34
N ALA A 9 -12.59 5.20 22.50
CA ALA A 9 -11.28 5.52 23.05
C ALA A 9 -11.42 6.03 24.50
N PRO A 10 -10.51 5.64 25.43
CA PRO A 10 -9.37 4.75 25.23
C PRO A 10 -9.76 3.26 25.13
N PRO A 11 -8.92 2.40 24.51
CA PRO A 11 -9.13 0.95 24.51
C PRO A 11 -9.14 0.39 25.96
N SER A 12 -9.76 -0.77 26.15
CA SER A 12 -9.72 -1.45 27.45
C SER A 12 -8.29 -1.82 27.84
N LYS A 13 -8.04 -1.99 29.15
CA LYS A 13 -6.71 -2.37 29.65
C LYS A 13 -6.28 -3.74 29.14
N GLU A 14 -7.24 -4.66 29.01
CA GLU A 14 -7.02 -6.01 28.49
C GLU A 14 -6.58 -5.96 27.02
N PHE A 15 -7.24 -5.13 26.20
CA PHE A 15 -6.85 -4.95 24.81
C PHE A 15 -5.48 -4.27 24.71
N ALA A 16 -5.25 -3.21 25.49
CA ALA A 16 -3.98 -2.49 25.50
C ALA A 16 -2.78 -3.34 25.99
N ALA A 17 -3.04 -4.45 26.68
CA ALA A 17 -2.03 -5.41 27.11
C ALA A 17 -1.69 -6.46 26.02
N LEU A 18 -2.45 -6.52 24.92
CA LEU A 18 -2.16 -7.44 23.82
C LEU A 18 -0.88 -7.03 23.08
N PRO A 19 0.04 -7.97 22.83
CA PRO A 19 1.21 -7.75 21.98
C PRO A 19 0.87 -7.27 20.56
N GLU A 20 1.66 -6.33 20.05
CA GLU A 20 1.51 -5.79 18.68
C GLU A 20 1.69 -6.85 17.58
N TYR A 21 2.54 -7.86 17.81
CA TYR A 21 2.86 -8.89 16.80
C TYR A 21 1.64 -9.71 16.35
N TYR A 22 0.53 -9.71 17.11
CA TYR A 22 -0.70 -10.40 16.68
C TYR A 22 -1.23 -9.83 15.36
N VAL A 23 -1.15 -8.52 15.16
CA VAL A 23 -1.59 -7.88 13.91
C VAL A 23 -0.65 -8.24 12.76
N GLU A 24 0.66 -8.21 13.00
CA GLU A 24 1.68 -8.63 12.02
C GLU A 24 1.48 -10.09 11.59
N ALA A 25 1.35 -11.00 12.55
CA ALA A 25 1.19 -12.42 12.29
C ALA A 25 -0.08 -12.72 11.47
N LEU A 26 -1.19 -12.04 11.75
CA LEU A 26 -2.43 -12.20 10.97
C LEU A 26 -2.25 -11.72 9.52
N ALA A 27 -1.61 -10.57 9.32
CA ALA A 27 -1.32 -10.05 7.98
C ALA A 27 -0.35 -10.96 7.21
N ASP A 28 0.66 -11.50 7.89
CA ASP A 28 1.66 -12.41 7.30
C ASP A 28 1.05 -13.74 6.91
N VAL A 29 0.22 -14.33 7.77
CA VAL A 29 -0.51 -15.58 7.47
C VAL A 29 -1.43 -15.39 6.27
N LEU A 30 -2.23 -14.32 6.26
CA LEU A 30 -3.12 -14.04 5.13
C LEU A 30 -2.33 -13.85 3.83
N SER A 31 -1.25 -13.08 3.88
CA SER A 31 -0.36 -12.86 2.73
C SER A 31 0.31 -14.15 2.25
N LEU A 32 0.73 -15.02 3.18
CA LEU A 32 1.31 -16.32 2.85
C LEU A 32 0.29 -17.24 2.19
N VAL A 33 -0.92 -17.32 2.73
CA VAL A 33 -2.00 -18.14 2.19
C VAL A 33 -2.41 -17.63 0.81
N ALA A 34 -2.58 -16.31 0.64
CA ALA A 34 -2.89 -15.70 -0.65
C ALA A 34 -1.85 -16.05 -1.73
N ARG A 35 -0.56 -16.07 -1.38
CA ARG A 35 0.52 -16.42 -2.30
C ARG A 35 0.64 -17.92 -2.56
N SER A 36 0.38 -18.76 -1.56
CA SER A 36 0.70 -20.19 -1.62
C SER A 36 -0.51 -21.06 -2.01
N ARG A 37 -1.70 -20.65 -1.59
CA ARG A 37 -2.99 -21.36 -1.76
C ARG A 37 -4.14 -20.36 -1.94
N PRO A 38 -4.14 -19.61 -3.06
CA PRO A 38 -5.13 -18.57 -3.29
C PRO A 38 -6.58 -19.10 -3.26
N GLU A 39 -6.81 -20.37 -3.57
CA GLU A 39 -8.11 -21.05 -3.54
C GLU A 39 -8.78 -21.01 -2.16
N LEU A 40 -8.01 -20.96 -1.08
CA LEU A 40 -8.55 -20.90 0.28
C LEU A 40 -9.17 -19.54 0.58
N VAL A 41 -8.58 -18.46 0.04
CA VAL A 41 -9.05 -17.08 0.20
C VAL A 41 -10.34 -16.83 -0.58
N GLU A 42 -10.54 -17.51 -1.72
CA GLU A 42 -11.75 -17.34 -2.53
C GLU A 42 -12.99 -18.03 -1.93
N GLN A 43 -12.78 -19.10 -1.16
CA GLN A 43 -13.85 -19.99 -0.75
C GLN A 43 -14.64 -19.43 0.43
N ARG A 44 -14.00 -19.22 1.60
CA ARG A 44 -14.63 -18.75 2.85
C ARG A 44 -13.60 -18.19 3.84
N GLY A 45 -14.07 -17.43 4.82
CA GLY A 45 -13.30 -16.97 6.00
C GLY A 45 -12.62 -15.62 5.80
N MET A 46 -12.99 -14.86 4.77
CA MET A 46 -12.48 -13.51 4.54
C MET A 46 -13.24 -12.43 5.29
N GLU A 47 -14.47 -12.71 5.76
CA GLU A 47 -15.28 -11.75 6.48
C GLU A 47 -14.58 -11.28 7.76
N GLU A 48 -14.06 -12.21 8.55
CA GLU A 48 -13.36 -11.89 9.80
C GLU A 48 -12.11 -11.05 9.55
N PHE A 49 -11.33 -11.36 8.51
CA PHE A 49 -10.17 -10.55 8.13
C PHE A 49 -10.58 -9.15 7.67
N MET A 50 -11.60 -9.04 6.83
CA MET A 50 -12.07 -7.75 6.31
C MET A 50 -12.66 -6.87 7.40
N VAL A 51 -13.44 -7.45 8.32
CA VAL A 51 -13.96 -6.75 9.49
C VAL A 51 -12.81 -6.34 10.40
N PHE A 52 -11.89 -7.24 10.72
CA PHE A 52 -10.73 -6.93 11.58
C PHE A 52 -9.90 -5.79 11.00
N PHE A 53 -9.52 -5.86 9.72
CA PHE A 53 -8.76 -4.80 9.05
C PHE A 53 -9.54 -3.48 9.06
N THR A 54 -10.80 -3.48 8.65
CA THR A 54 -11.60 -2.24 8.62
C THR A 54 -11.73 -1.59 10.00
N VAL A 55 -12.01 -2.39 11.03
CA VAL A 55 -12.17 -1.92 12.42
C VAL A 55 -10.88 -1.30 12.95
N PHE A 56 -9.74 -1.98 12.80
CA PHE A 56 -8.47 -1.55 13.38
C PHE A 56 -7.72 -0.52 12.54
N LEU A 57 -7.96 -0.44 11.23
CA LEU A 57 -7.53 0.68 10.41
C LEU A 57 -8.25 1.97 10.81
N GLN A 58 -9.57 1.92 11.02
CA GLN A 58 -10.39 3.06 11.44
C GLN A 58 -10.14 3.49 12.89
N SER A 59 -9.81 2.54 13.77
CA SER A 59 -9.71 2.78 15.21
C SER A 59 -8.27 3.04 15.66
N LYS A 60 -7.70 4.18 15.23
CA LYS A 60 -6.30 4.60 15.53
C LYS A 60 -5.89 4.51 17.01
N ALA A 61 -6.82 4.70 17.94
CA ALA A 61 -6.54 4.58 19.37
C ALA A 61 -6.17 3.15 19.82
N HIS A 62 -6.64 2.14 19.08
CA HIS A 62 -6.42 0.72 19.35
C HIS A 62 -5.13 0.22 18.69
N VAL A 63 -4.84 0.65 17.45
CA VAL A 63 -3.58 0.36 16.77
C VAL A 63 -2.88 1.68 16.43
N LYS A 64 -2.09 2.19 17.38
CA LYS A 64 -1.48 3.52 17.28
C LYS A 64 -0.40 3.60 16.22
N ASN A 65 0.39 2.53 16.09
CA ASN A 65 1.50 2.45 15.15
C ASN A 65 0.98 2.42 13.70
N PRO A 66 1.25 3.44 12.86
CA PRO A 66 0.81 3.45 11.47
C PRO A 66 1.50 2.37 10.62
N TYR A 67 2.71 1.93 10.96
CA TYR A 67 3.40 0.84 10.26
C TYR A 67 2.77 -0.52 10.56
N LEU A 68 2.28 -0.71 11.79
CA LEU A 68 1.51 -1.90 12.12
C LEU A 68 0.19 -1.93 11.33
N ARG A 69 -0.46 -0.76 11.19
CA ARG A 69 -1.64 -0.62 10.33
C ARG A 69 -1.32 -0.84 8.84
N SER A 70 -0.14 -0.46 8.37
CA SER A 70 0.25 -0.69 6.97
C SER A 70 0.43 -2.17 6.64
N ARG A 71 0.75 -3.04 7.61
CA ARG A 71 0.75 -4.50 7.40
C ARG A 71 -0.62 -5.03 6.98
N MET A 72 -1.71 -4.48 7.51
CA MET A 72 -3.07 -4.84 7.09
C MET A 72 -3.35 -4.38 5.65
N ILE A 73 -2.82 -3.23 5.25
CA ILE A 73 -2.92 -2.75 3.86
C ILE A 73 -2.08 -3.59 2.92
N GLU A 74 -0.88 -3.99 3.30
CA GLU A 74 -0.05 -4.85 2.48
C GLU A 74 -0.75 -6.19 2.20
N ALA A 75 -1.36 -6.79 3.23
CA ALA A 75 -2.15 -8.00 3.07
C ALA A 75 -3.36 -7.78 2.16
N LEU A 76 -4.14 -6.70 2.38
CA LEU A 76 -5.30 -6.37 1.55
C LEU A 76 -4.92 -6.07 0.09
N HIS A 77 -3.85 -5.31 -0.13
CA HIS A 77 -3.33 -4.99 -1.46
C HIS A 77 -2.85 -6.26 -2.18
N GLY A 78 -2.21 -7.19 -1.48
CA GLY A 78 -1.84 -8.51 -2.04
C GLY A 78 -3.04 -9.34 -2.49
N LEU A 79 -4.25 -8.96 -2.10
CA LEU A 79 -5.51 -9.55 -2.52
C LEU A 79 -6.25 -8.71 -3.58
N MET A 80 -5.71 -7.61 -4.07
CA MET A 80 -6.35 -6.85 -5.17
C MET A 80 -6.01 -7.48 -6.53
N PRO A 81 -6.86 -7.31 -7.58
CA PRO A 81 -6.46 -7.72 -8.91
C PRO A 81 -5.20 -6.97 -9.35
N PRO A 82 -4.33 -7.58 -10.16
CA PRO A 82 -3.21 -6.85 -10.73
C PRO A 82 -3.71 -5.75 -11.67
N PRO A 83 -2.93 -4.67 -11.87
CA PRO A 83 -3.24 -3.63 -12.86
C PRO A 83 -3.50 -4.21 -14.25
N GLU A 84 -4.33 -3.51 -15.04
CA GLU A 84 -4.67 -3.94 -16.40
C GLU A 84 -3.42 -4.22 -17.25
N GLY A 85 -3.37 -5.40 -17.88
CA GLY A 85 -2.26 -5.82 -18.75
C GLY A 85 -1.21 -6.73 -18.09
N GLU A 86 -1.24 -6.94 -16.77
CA GLU A 86 -0.39 -7.93 -16.10
C GLU A 86 -1.14 -9.27 -15.94
N ALA A 87 -0.72 -10.28 -16.71
CA ALA A 87 -1.18 -11.66 -16.53
C ALA A 87 -0.59 -12.23 -15.22
N GLY A 88 -1.26 -11.95 -14.10
CA GLY A 88 -0.96 -12.47 -12.77
C GLY A 88 -2.14 -13.25 -12.17
N PHE A 89 -1.88 -13.97 -11.07
CA PHE A 89 -2.90 -14.67 -10.30
C PHE A 89 -4.00 -13.67 -9.88
N ARG A 90 -5.16 -13.74 -10.54
CA ARG A 90 -6.36 -12.96 -10.21
C ARG A 90 -6.70 -13.11 -8.72
N ARG A 91 -7.30 -12.07 -8.09
CA ARG A 91 -8.49 -12.21 -7.20
C ARG A 91 -9.00 -10.91 -6.59
N VAL A 92 -9.95 -10.23 -7.23
CA VAL A 92 -11.19 -9.91 -6.50
C VAL A 92 -12.32 -10.64 -7.21
N GLY A 93 -12.85 -11.63 -6.51
CA GLY A 93 -13.89 -12.59 -6.91
C GLY A 93 -14.20 -13.48 -5.70
N GLY A 94 -15.26 -14.28 -5.74
CA GLY A 94 -15.68 -15.08 -4.59
C GLY A 94 -16.13 -14.21 -3.40
N GLU A 95 -15.83 -14.68 -2.18
CA GLU A 95 -16.30 -14.03 -0.94
C GLU A 95 -15.73 -12.61 -0.74
N LEU A 96 -14.44 -12.39 -1.01
CA LEU A 96 -13.81 -11.07 -0.85
C LEU A 96 -14.50 -9.99 -1.70
N GLY A 97 -14.81 -10.31 -2.95
CA GLY A 97 -15.55 -9.40 -3.83
C GLY A 97 -16.95 -9.08 -3.31
N ALA A 98 -17.65 -10.09 -2.79
CA ALA A 98 -18.96 -9.89 -2.18
C ALA A 98 -18.88 -9.00 -0.93
N LEU A 99 -17.86 -9.17 -0.08
CA LEU A 99 -17.64 -8.35 1.10
C LEU A 99 -17.33 -6.89 0.74
N LEU A 100 -16.47 -6.66 -0.25
CA LEU A 100 -16.17 -5.31 -0.76
C LEU A 100 -17.40 -4.64 -1.39
N GLN A 101 -18.39 -5.41 -1.85
CA GLN A 101 -19.61 -4.87 -2.44
C GLN A 101 -20.75 -4.66 -1.45
N ALA A 102 -20.90 -5.53 -0.47
CA ALA A 102 -22.11 -5.61 0.32
C ALA A 102 -21.89 -5.54 1.83
N HIS A 103 -20.67 -5.78 2.34
CA HIS A 103 -20.46 -5.80 3.78
C HIS A 103 -20.57 -4.37 4.35
N PRO A 104 -21.55 -4.07 5.23
CA PRO A 104 -21.87 -2.70 5.62
C PRO A 104 -20.69 -1.92 6.20
N LEU A 105 -19.93 -2.54 7.10
CA LEU A 105 -18.75 -1.90 7.71
C LEU A 105 -17.66 -1.59 6.67
N VAL A 106 -17.45 -2.50 5.72
CA VAL A 106 -16.38 -2.35 4.71
C VAL A 106 -16.75 -1.20 3.78
N VAL A 107 -17.98 -1.20 3.27
CA VAL A 107 -18.50 -0.16 2.38
C VAL A 107 -18.53 1.21 3.05
N SER A 108 -18.90 1.30 4.33
CA SER A 108 -19.02 2.59 5.02
C SER A 108 -17.70 3.18 5.48
N SER A 109 -16.68 2.34 5.77
CA SER A 109 -15.53 2.78 6.56
C SER A 109 -14.18 2.60 5.87
N LEU A 110 -14.04 1.64 4.95
CA LEU A 110 -12.72 1.29 4.38
C LEU A 110 -12.05 2.47 3.67
N VAL A 111 -12.79 3.24 2.86
CA VAL A 111 -12.28 4.44 2.17
C VAL A 111 -11.74 5.46 3.17
N HIS A 112 -12.50 5.76 4.23
CA HIS A 112 -12.05 6.69 5.27
C HIS A 112 -10.78 6.17 5.96
N SER A 113 -10.75 4.89 6.31
CA SER A 113 -9.60 4.26 6.95
C SER A 113 -8.32 4.38 6.12
N LEU A 114 -8.43 4.15 4.81
CA LEU A 114 -7.34 4.25 3.85
C LEU A 114 -6.82 5.68 3.70
N VAL A 115 -7.73 6.66 3.51
CA VAL A 115 -7.39 8.09 3.44
C VAL A 115 -6.70 8.55 4.73
N GLN A 116 -7.21 8.13 5.89
CA GLN A 116 -6.62 8.46 7.19
C GLN A 116 -5.21 7.87 7.34
N LEU A 117 -5.00 6.61 6.95
CA LEU A 117 -3.70 5.96 7.04
C LEU A 117 -2.67 6.57 6.07
N TYR A 118 -3.11 6.96 4.87
CA TYR A 118 -2.25 7.67 3.89
C TYR A 118 -1.63 8.93 4.52
N VAL A 119 -2.43 9.65 5.30
CA VAL A 119 -2.02 10.84 6.04
C VAL A 119 -1.16 10.50 7.26
N ASP A 120 -1.48 9.43 7.97
CA ASP A 120 -0.77 9.02 9.19
C ASP A 120 0.66 8.50 8.94
N ILE A 121 0.93 7.88 7.78
CA ILE A 121 2.25 7.26 7.48
C ILE A 121 3.38 8.27 7.21
N GLU A 122 3.12 9.58 7.30
CA GLU A 122 4.14 10.63 7.13
C GLU A 122 5.13 10.72 8.31
N MET A 123 4.79 10.19 9.48
CA MET A 123 5.57 10.40 10.69
C MET A 123 6.74 9.42 10.83
N THR A 124 7.89 9.72 10.22
CA THR A 124 9.20 9.26 10.73
C THR A 124 10.36 10.15 10.33
N ASP A 125 11.11 10.63 11.34
CA ASP A 125 12.42 11.29 11.21
C ASP A 125 13.59 10.30 11.01
N ARG A 126 13.35 9.10 10.46
CA ARG A 126 14.40 8.08 10.24
C ARG A 126 14.60 7.82 8.75
N HIS A 127 15.82 8.03 8.26
CA HIS A 127 16.18 7.97 6.83
C HIS A 127 15.79 6.67 6.11
N ASN A 128 15.83 5.50 6.77
CA ASN A 128 15.46 4.22 6.13
C ASN A 128 13.95 4.05 5.97
N THR A 129 13.15 4.74 6.79
CA THR A 129 11.68 4.69 6.80
C THR A 129 11.06 5.67 5.78
N PHE A 130 11.86 6.61 5.28
CA PHE A 130 11.38 7.61 4.30
C PHE A 130 10.81 6.96 3.03
N TYR A 131 11.42 5.89 2.53
CA TYR A 131 10.94 5.23 1.30
C TYR A 131 9.78 4.25 1.54
N GLU A 132 9.66 3.70 2.75
CA GLU A 132 8.58 2.78 3.12
C GLU A 132 7.21 3.46 3.07
N LYS A 133 7.15 4.78 3.34
CA LYS A 133 5.92 5.56 3.23
C LYS A 133 5.37 5.56 1.81
N PHE A 134 6.22 5.69 0.78
CA PHE A 134 5.80 5.65 -0.62
C PHE A 134 5.33 4.25 -1.03
N THR A 135 5.90 3.19 -0.46
CA THR A 135 5.40 1.82 -0.68
C THR A 135 4.01 1.65 -0.10
N THR A 136 3.81 2.07 1.15
CA THR A 136 2.49 1.99 1.79
C THR A 136 1.47 2.84 1.05
N ARG A 137 1.80 4.08 0.70
CA ARG A 137 0.92 5.00 -0.02
C ARG A 137 0.53 4.50 -1.40
N TYR A 138 1.47 3.88 -2.11
CA TYR A 138 1.16 3.20 -3.35
C TYR A 138 0.12 2.09 -3.18
N GLN A 139 0.33 1.21 -2.20
CA GLN A 139 -0.60 0.13 -1.91
C GLN A 139 -1.98 0.67 -1.52
N ILE A 140 -2.03 1.76 -0.74
CA ILE A 140 -3.27 2.46 -0.42
C ILE A 140 -3.93 3.00 -1.70
N GLY A 141 -3.15 3.65 -2.58
CA GLY A 141 -3.62 4.20 -3.86
C GLY A 141 -4.28 3.15 -4.75
N GLU A 142 -3.62 2.01 -4.97
CA GLU A 142 -4.14 0.90 -5.78
C GLU A 142 -5.44 0.32 -5.19
N VAL A 143 -5.50 0.16 -3.86
CA VAL A 143 -6.75 -0.29 -3.20
C VAL A 143 -7.84 0.78 -3.38
N LEU A 144 -7.53 2.07 -3.21
CA LEU A 144 -8.49 3.16 -3.35
C LEU A 144 -9.01 3.30 -4.79
N GLU A 145 -8.15 3.12 -5.79
CA GLU A 145 -8.50 3.08 -7.20
C GLU A 145 -9.47 1.92 -7.49
N TYR A 146 -9.15 0.71 -7.01
CA TYR A 146 -10.06 -0.43 -7.13
C TYR A 146 -11.43 -0.16 -6.47
N LEU A 147 -11.44 0.45 -5.27
CA LEU A 147 -12.69 0.82 -4.59
C LEU A 147 -13.47 1.92 -5.33
N TRP A 148 -12.83 2.77 -6.12
CA TRP A 148 -13.52 3.83 -6.87
C TRP A 148 -14.41 3.29 -7.99
N ASP A 149 -13.99 2.19 -8.60
CA ASP A 149 -14.75 1.47 -9.63
C ASP A 149 -16.00 0.79 -9.07
N LEU A 150 -16.03 0.55 -7.76
CA LEU A 150 -17.14 0.00 -7.02
C LEU A 150 -18.12 1.12 -6.58
N PRO A 151 -19.32 1.25 -7.18
CA PRO A 151 -20.20 2.42 -6.97
C PRO A 151 -20.61 2.68 -5.51
N GLN A 152 -20.76 1.61 -4.72
CA GLN A 152 -21.12 1.66 -3.30
C GLN A 152 -20.10 2.43 -2.44
N HIS A 153 -18.82 2.46 -2.81
CA HIS A 153 -17.78 3.18 -2.06
C HIS A 153 -17.76 4.68 -2.39
N ARG A 154 -18.35 5.10 -3.51
CA ARG A 154 -18.38 6.53 -3.91
C ARG A 154 -19.15 7.40 -2.92
N ALA A 155 -20.13 6.83 -2.21
CA ALA A 155 -20.82 7.51 -1.12
C ALA A 155 -19.89 7.75 0.08
N ALA A 156 -19.07 6.76 0.46
CA ALA A 156 -18.08 6.90 1.51
C ALA A 156 -17.00 7.93 1.14
N TRP A 157 -16.55 7.96 -0.11
CA TRP A 157 -15.65 9.00 -0.62
C TRP A 157 -16.19 10.42 -0.43
N ARG A 158 -17.43 10.67 -0.86
CA ARG A 158 -18.08 11.98 -0.67
C ARG A 158 -18.23 12.31 0.82
N ALA A 159 -18.62 11.34 1.64
CA ALA A 159 -18.73 11.52 3.08
C ALA A 159 -17.39 11.94 3.71
N VAL A 160 -16.26 11.35 3.29
CA VAL A 160 -14.93 11.76 3.79
C VAL A 160 -14.62 13.19 3.36
N ALA A 161 -14.88 13.55 2.11
CA ALA A 161 -14.63 14.92 1.61
C ALA A 161 -15.49 15.97 2.34
N ASP A 162 -16.76 15.67 2.59
CA ASP A 162 -17.72 16.61 3.18
C ASP A 162 -17.59 16.69 4.71
N GLN A 163 -17.50 15.54 5.39
CA GLN A 163 -17.53 15.46 6.86
C GLN A 163 -16.13 15.58 7.49
N HIS A 164 -15.08 15.29 6.72
CA HIS A 164 -13.69 15.31 7.16
C HIS A 164 -12.81 16.16 6.23
N ALA A 165 -13.30 17.34 5.83
CA ALA A 165 -12.64 18.23 4.87
C ALA A 165 -11.16 18.50 5.17
N TYR A 166 -10.78 18.70 6.44
CA TYR A 166 -9.38 18.91 6.83
C TYR A 166 -8.50 17.69 6.51
N LEU A 167 -8.99 16.48 6.83
CA LEU A 167 -8.29 15.23 6.49
C LEU A 167 -8.17 15.10 4.97
N TYR A 168 -9.26 15.34 4.25
CA TYR A 168 -9.30 15.19 2.80
C TYR A 168 -8.34 16.15 2.09
N VAL A 169 -8.32 17.43 2.48
CA VAL A 169 -7.35 18.41 1.95
C VAL A 169 -5.92 17.99 2.25
N ARG A 170 -5.64 17.50 3.45
CA ARG A 170 -4.30 17.01 3.80
C ARG A 170 -3.89 15.80 2.97
N PHE A 171 -4.82 14.88 2.72
CA PHE A 171 -4.61 13.74 1.83
C PHE A 171 -4.25 14.19 0.41
N ILE A 172 -5.02 15.09 -0.21
CA ILE A 172 -4.72 15.65 -1.54
C ILE A 172 -3.34 16.32 -1.56
N ASN A 173 -3.03 17.17 -0.58
CA ASN A 173 -1.74 17.85 -0.50
C ASN A 173 -0.57 16.85 -0.42
N MET A 174 -0.74 15.77 0.33
CA MET A 174 0.29 14.74 0.46
C MET A 174 0.48 13.95 -0.84
N MET A 175 -0.61 13.61 -1.55
CA MET A 175 -0.50 12.99 -2.88
C MET A 175 0.24 13.90 -3.87
N ILE A 176 -0.07 15.19 -3.90
CA ILE A 176 0.61 16.16 -4.79
C ILE A 176 2.11 16.23 -4.46
N ASN A 177 2.46 16.33 -3.18
CA ASN A 177 3.85 16.38 -2.75
C ASN A 177 4.60 15.08 -3.11
N ASP A 178 3.95 13.93 -2.97
CA ASP A 178 4.54 12.64 -3.34
C ASP A 178 4.76 12.54 -4.84
N ALA A 179 3.78 12.95 -5.66
CA ALA A 179 3.89 12.98 -7.11
C ALA A 179 5.03 13.91 -7.57
N GLN A 180 5.15 15.10 -6.97
CA GLN A 180 6.24 16.03 -7.25
C GLN A 180 7.61 15.42 -6.91
N PHE A 181 7.74 14.84 -5.72
CA PHE A 181 8.98 14.20 -5.28
C PHE A 181 9.38 13.02 -6.19
N LEU A 182 8.43 12.12 -6.46
CA LEU A 182 8.67 10.93 -7.28
C LEU A 182 8.99 11.30 -8.73
N LEU A 183 8.35 12.33 -9.28
CA LEU A 183 8.63 12.84 -10.62
C LEU A 183 10.04 13.44 -10.69
N GLN A 184 10.41 14.30 -9.74
CA GLN A 184 11.76 14.87 -9.69
C GLN A 184 12.81 13.76 -9.58
N GLU A 185 12.61 12.80 -8.67
CA GLU A 185 13.55 11.70 -8.48
C GLU A 185 13.66 10.81 -9.74
N ALA A 186 12.55 10.61 -10.47
CA ALA A 186 12.56 9.91 -11.75
C ALA A 186 13.34 10.69 -12.82
N MET A 187 13.14 12.01 -12.92
CA MET A 187 13.85 12.89 -13.87
C MET A 187 15.36 12.95 -13.60
N GLU A 188 15.79 12.82 -12.34
CA GLU A 188 17.21 12.75 -11.99
C GLU A 188 17.82 11.36 -12.23
N THR A 189 17.04 10.30 -12.01
CA THR A 189 17.52 8.91 -12.12
C THR A 189 17.54 8.41 -13.57
N LEU A 190 16.58 8.80 -14.41
CA LEU A 190 16.45 8.32 -15.79
C LEU A 190 17.68 8.64 -16.66
N PRO A 191 18.21 9.88 -16.70
CA PRO A 191 19.40 10.19 -17.49
C PRO A 191 20.62 9.38 -17.05
N ARG A 192 20.79 9.17 -15.74
CA ARG A 192 21.89 8.35 -15.19
C ARG A 192 21.79 6.91 -15.67
N VAL A 193 20.59 6.33 -15.64
CA VAL A 193 20.36 4.98 -16.18
C VAL A 193 20.65 4.92 -17.67
N GLN A 194 20.19 5.90 -18.46
CA GLN A 194 20.47 5.96 -19.89
C GLN A 194 21.96 6.08 -20.21
N GLU A 195 22.70 6.88 -19.45
CA GLU A 195 24.15 7.04 -19.61
C GLU A 195 24.88 5.72 -19.31
N MET A 196 24.52 5.05 -18.22
CA MET A 196 25.08 3.75 -17.85
C MET A 196 24.74 2.67 -18.89
N GLU A 197 23.51 2.66 -19.41
CA GLU A 197 23.09 1.73 -20.46
C GLU A 197 23.85 1.97 -21.77
N ARG A 198 24.10 3.23 -22.15
CA ARG A 198 24.93 3.58 -23.30
C ARG A 198 26.38 3.14 -23.10
N ALA A 199 26.93 3.31 -21.90
CA ALA A 199 28.29 2.84 -21.58
C ALA A 199 28.42 1.31 -21.66
N GLN A 200 27.35 0.56 -21.34
CA GLN A 200 27.30 -0.90 -21.51
C GLN A 200 27.05 -1.35 -22.96
N ALA A 201 26.46 -0.48 -23.79
CA ALA A 201 26.17 -0.80 -25.18
C ALA A 201 27.42 -0.88 -26.08
N ASP A 202 28.60 -0.46 -25.59
CA ASP A 202 29.91 -0.71 -26.23
C ASP A 202 30.65 -1.85 -25.51
N PRO A 203 30.59 -3.09 -26.03
CA PRO A 203 31.20 -4.24 -25.37
C PRO A 203 32.73 -4.19 -25.32
N GLN A 204 33.37 -3.49 -26.26
CA GLN A 204 34.84 -3.40 -26.32
C GLN A 204 35.36 -2.43 -25.28
N ALA A 205 34.77 -1.23 -25.18
CA ALA A 205 35.12 -0.27 -24.15
C ALA A 205 34.73 -0.78 -22.74
N TRP A 206 33.60 -1.49 -22.62
CA TRP A 206 33.17 -2.10 -21.37
C TRP A 206 34.13 -3.18 -20.89
N ALA A 207 34.60 -4.07 -21.77
CA ALA A 207 35.52 -5.15 -21.42
C ALA A 207 36.90 -4.66 -20.97
N GLN A 208 37.32 -3.45 -21.39
CA GLN A 208 38.58 -2.85 -20.94
C GLN A 208 38.52 -2.25 -19.53
N ARG A 209 37.32 -2.09 -18.95
CA ARG A 209 37.18 -1.61 -17.57
C ARG A 209 37.58 -2.69 -16.55
N PRO A 210 38.19 -2.32 -15.41
CA PRO A 210 38.44 -3.22 -14.30
C PRO A 210 37.17 -4.00 -13.89
N GLN A 211 37.35 -5.26 -13.52
CA GLN A 211 36.23 -6.13 -13.13
C GLN A 211 35.43 -5.56 -11.95
N GLN A 212 36.11 -4.95 -10.98
CA GLN A 212 35.48 -4.32 -9.82
C GLN A 212 34.58 -3.14 -10.21
N GLU A 213 35.05 -2.27 -11.10
CA GLU A 213 34.28 -1.12 -11.61
C GLU A 213 33.03 -1.57 -12.37
N ARG A 214 33.13 -2.65 -13.17
CA ARG A 214 31.97 -3.23 -13.86
C ARG A 214 30.91 -3.74 -12.90
N GLN A 215 31.32 -4.46 -11.85
CA GLN A 215 30.40 -4.97 -10.83
C GLN A 215 29.70 -3.86 -10.06
N GLU A 216 30.43 -2.79 -9.70
CA GLU A 216 29.86 -1.62 -9.02
C GLU A 216 28.83 -0.91 -9.90
N LEU A 217 29.13 -0.71 -11.20
CA LEU A 217 28.21 -0.09 -12.14
C LEU A 217 26.99 -0.97 -12.44
N GLU A 218 27.15 -2.28 -12.55
CA GLU A 218 26.02 -3.22 -12.72
C GLU A 218 25.10 -3.21 -11.49
N GLU A 219 25.67 -3.15 -10.29
CA GLU A 219 24.90 -3.05 -9.06
C GLU A 219 24.16 -1.70 -8.96
N GLN A 220 24.83 -0.60 -9.26
CA GLN A 220 24.22 0.74 -9.30
C GLN A 220 23.10 0.82 -10.34
N LEU A 221 23.28 0.21 -11.51
CA LEU A 221 22.28 0.16 -12.56
C LEU A 221 21.08 -0.68 -12.13
N ARG A 222 21.32 -1.84 -11.50
CA ARG A 222 20.28 -2.71 -10.96
C ARG A 222 19.46 -1.98 -9.90
N GLN A 223 20.10 -1.26 -8.99
CA GLN A 223 19.43 -0.47 -7.95
C GLN A 223 18.64 0.69 -8.56
N SER A 224 19.21 1.43 -9.51
CA SER A 224 18.54 2.56 -10.18
C SER A 224 17.35 2.10 -11.01
N ARG A 225 17.46 0.97 -11.73
CA ARG A 225 16.33 0.34 -12.44
C ARG A 225 15.27 -0.17 -11.48
N GLY A 226 15.66 -0.81 -10.37
CA GLY A 226 14.73 -1.25 -9.33
C GLY A 226 13.92 -0.08 -8.77
N ARG A 227 14.59 1.03 -8.46
CA ARG A 227 13.95 2.28 -8.04
C ARG A 227 12.99 2.82 -9.10
N LEU A 228 13.39 2.88 -10.37
CA LEU A 228 12.53 3.36 -11.45
C LEU A 228 11.33 2.44 -11.74
N LYS A 229 11.48 1.12 -11.70
CA LYS A 229 10.38 0.17 -11.95
C LYS A 229 9.33 0.25 -10.85
N VAL A 230 9.79 0.33 -9.60
CA VAL A 230 8.91 0.53 -8.45
C VAL A 230 8.22 1.90 -8.52
N ARG A 231 8.89 2.94 -9.05
CA ARG A 231 8.38 4.32 -9.08
C ARG A 231 7.53 4.65 -10.31
N GLY A 232 7.79 4.05 -11.46
CA GLY A 232 7.01 4.22 -12.68
C GLY A 232 5.58 3.69 -12.53
N ARG A 233 5.40 2.59 -11.80
CA ARG A 233 4.07 2.10 -11.39
C ARG A 233 3.40 3.01 -10.34
N ARG A 234 4.20 3.70 -9.51
CA ARG A 234 3.73 4.59 -8.42
C ARG A 234 3.40 6.02 -8.85
N GLY A 235 3.87 6.46 -10.01
CA GLY A 235 3.65 7.80 -10.56
C GLY A 235 2.45 7.91 -11.49
N HIS A 236 1.60 6.88 -11.58
CA HIS A 236 0.33 6.91 -12.32
C HIS A 236 -0.88 7.30 -11.45
N VAL A 237 -0.64 7.69 -10.19
CA VAL A 237 -1.67 8.20 -9.25
C VAL A 237 -1.77 9.72 -9.34
#